data_AF-W4LCF0-F1
#
_entry.id   AF-W4LCF0-F1
#
_cell.length_a   1.000
_cell.length_b   1.000
_cell.length_c   1.000
_cell.angle_alpha   90.00
_cell.angle_beta   90.00
_cell.angle_gamma   90.00
#
_symmetry.space_group_name_H-M   'P 1'
#
loop_
_entity.id
_entity.type
_entity.pdbx_description
1 polymer ?
#
loop_
_entity_poly.entity_id
_entity_poly.type
_entity_poly.pdbx_seq_one_letter_code
_entity_poly.pdbx_strand_id
1 'polypeptide(L)'
;MSKSQGRLQRSLRSSRVSYKQVMLFIRPPIALAPLLACRLIALNKNPGARPIGIGDTARRIIAKAVLFIAASDIQNAAGCLQLCGGQMSGIEAAVHATRSAFESDDVEAVLLVDATNAFNHINRQVALQNIRRLCPPIATILINSYRSNIDLFIDGEVIPSQEGTTQGDPLAMAMYGLATIPLIRKLDVTSSGR
;
A
#
# COMPACT_ATOMS: atom_id res chain seq x y z
N MET A 1 -0.47 35.97 27.50
CA MET A 1 -0.59 34.56 27.04
C MET A 1 -1.83 34.46 26.17
N SER A 2 -1.60 34.53 24.85
CA SER A 2 -2.56 35.11 23.90
C SER A 2 -3.33 34.05 23.11
N LYS A 3 -4.49 34.43 22.58
CA LYS A 3 -5.56 33.67 21.88
C LYS A 3 -5.09 32.63 20.82
N SER A 4 -3.82 32.60 20.45
CA SER A 4 -3.21 31.64 19.50
C SER A 4 -3.14 30.21 20.04
N GLN A 5 -2.83 30.00 21.32
CA GLN A 5 -2.77 28.65 21.91
C GLN A 5 -4.15 27.98 21.99
N GLY A 6 -5.21 28.75 22.26
CA GLY A 6 -6.59 28.27 22.27
C GLY A 6 -7.12 27.91 20.87
N ARG A 7 -6.63 28.59 19.82
CA ARG A 7 -6.96 28.30 18.43
C ARG A 7 -6.22 27.05 17.94
N LEU A 8 -4.98 26.83 18.37
CA LEU A 8 -4.21 25.61 18.13
C LEU A 8 -4.82 24.39 18.86
N GLN A 9 -5.25 24.54 20.12
CA GLN A 9 -5.97 23.49 20.86
C GLN A 9 -7.35 23.17 20.28
N ARG A 10 -8.07 24.15 19.71
CA ARG A 10 -9.33 23.91 18.99
C ARG A 10 -9.10 23.27 17.61
N SER A 11 -8.04 23.66 16.90
CA SER A 11 -7.61 23.01 15.67
C SER A 11 -7.21 21.55 15.90
N LEU A 12 -6.51 21.27 17.02
CA LEU A 12 -6.13 19.91 17.46
C LEU A 12 -7.32 19.09 17.99
N ARG A 13 -8.41 19.73 18.44
CA ARG A 13 -9.68 19.04 18.74
C ARG A 13 -10.45 18.68 17.48
N SER A 14 -10.33 19.45 16.41
CA SER A 14 -10.91 19.15 15.08
C SER A 14 -10.16 18.03 14.34
N SER A 15 -8.88 17.81 14.63
CA SER A 15 -8.07 16.74 14.05
C SER A 15 -8.03 15.45 14.89
N ARG A 16 -8.88 15.34 15.91
CA ARG A 16 -9.21 14.06 16.56
C ARG A 16 -10.22 13.27 15.73
N VAL A 17 -9.87 12.97 14.49
CA VAL A 17 -10.40 11.75 13.88
C VAL A 17 -9.77 10.61 14.68
N SER A 18 -10.53 10.07 15.63
CA SER A 18 -10.09 8.93 16.44
C SER A 18 -9.61 7.85 15.47
N TYR A 19 -8.39 7.35 15.64
CA TYR A 19 -7.80 6.27 14.85
C TYR A 19 -8.78 5.09 14.64
N LYS A 20 -9.58 4.77 15.68
CA LYS A 20 -10.67 3.79 15.61
C LYS A 20 -11.67 4.10 14.50
N GLN A 21 -12.02 5.36 14.28
CA GLN A 21 -13.00 5.75 13.26
C GLN A 21 -12.50 5.56 11.83
N VAL A 22 -11.20 5.76 11.57
CA VAL A 22 -10.61 5.54 10.23
C VAL A 22 -10.46 4.04 9.93
N MET A 23 -10.29 3.21 10.96
CA MET A 23 -10.18 1.76 10.84
C MET A 23 -11.53 1.04 10.80
N LEU A 24 -12.52 1.51 11.56
CA LEU A 24 -13.79 0.79 11.74
C LEU A 24 -14.85 1.19 10.73
N PHE A 25 -14.81 2.42 10.21
CA PHE A 25 -15.87 2.95 9.37
C PHE A 25 -15.33 3.53 8.07
N ILE A 26 -16.04 3.26 6.98
CA ILE A 26 -15.83 3.95 5.71
C ILE A 26 -16.30 5.40 5.90
N ARG A 27 -15.39 6.37 5.67
CA ARG A 27 -15.65 7.81 5.88
C ARG A 27 -15.74 8.53 4.55
N PRO A 28 -16.65 9.48 4.32
CA PRO A 28 -16.75 10.20 3.06
C PRO A 28 -15.38 10.74 2.58
N PRO A 29 -15.01 10.60 1.29
CA PRO A 29 -13.67 10.98 0.83
C PRO A 29 -13.30 12.43 1.15
N ILE A 30 -14.27 13.35 1.00
CA ILE A 30 -14.07 14.79 1.30
C ILE A 30 -13.64 15.04 2.75
N ALA A 31 -14.08 14.19 3.69
CA ALA A 31 -13.72 14.32 5.10
C ALA A 31 -12.28 13.86 5.39
N LEU A 32 -11.67 13.09 4.48
CA LEU A 32 -10.30 12.59 4.60
C LEU A 32 -9.31 13.30 3.68
N ALA A 33 -9.78 14.07 2.68
CA ALA A 33 -8.92 14.71 1.69
C ALA A 33 -7.75 15.50 2.29
N PRO A 34 -7.91 16.34 3.34
CA PRO A 34 -6.78 17.06 3.95
C PRO A 34 -5.75 16.14 4.61
N LEU A 35 -6.19 15.01 5.19
CA LEU A 35 -5.30 14.02 5.82
C LEU A 35 -4.54 13.20 4.76
N LEU A 36 -5.16 13.00 3.59
CA LEU A 36 -4.64 12.16 2.52
C LEU A 36 -3.83 12.92 1.46
N ALA A 37 -3.91 14.24 1.42
CA ALA A 37 -3.05 15.06 0.58
C ALA A 37 -1.56 14.76 0.86
N CYS A 38 -0.74 14.82 -0.19
CA CYS A 38 0.69 14.57 -0.10
C CYS A 38 1.48 15.69 -0.79
N ARG A 39 2.65 16.02 -0.23
CA ARG A 39 3.68 16.74 -0.99
C ARG A 39 4.41 15.74 -1.88
N LEU A 40 4.47 16.00 -3.17
CA LEU A 40 5.14 15.14 -4.14
C LEU A 40 6.56 15.63 -4.39
N ILE A 41 7.51 14.70 -4.42
CA ILE A 41 8.87 14.93 -4.90
C ILE A 41 9.19 13.93 -6.00
N ALA A 42 9.98 14.35 -6.99
CA ALA A 42 10.48 13.48 -8.04
C ALA A 42 11.95 13.12 -7.73
N LEU A 43 12.20 11.87 -7.32
CA LEU A 43 13.57 11.38 -7.16
C LEU A 43 14.11 10.88 -8.50
N ASN A 44 15.40 11.09 -8.77
CA ASN A 44 16.03 10.56 -9.98
C ASN A 44 16.13 9.03 -9.91
N LYS A 45 15.67 8.33 -10.96
CA LYS A 45 15.78 6.87 -11.10
C LYS A 45 16.81 6.43 -12.16
N ASN A 46 17.34 7.36 -12.97
CA ASN A 46 18.30 7.16 -14.05
C ASN A 46 18.21 5.81 -14.81
N PRO A 47 17.43 5.70 -15.92
CA PRO A 47 16.58 6.75 -16.50
C PRO A 47 15.24 6.89 -15.76
N GLY A 48 14.62 8.06 -15.90
CA GLY A 48 13.27 8.35 -15.40
C GLY A 48 13.20 8.89 -13.97
N ALA A 49 11.98 8.98 -13.44
CA ALA A 49 11.69 9.53 -12.13
C ALA A 49 11.00 8.50 -11.21
N ARG A 50 11.24 8.65 -9.91
CA ARG A 50 10.57 7.93 -8.84
C ARG A 50 9.73 8.94 -8.03
N PRO A 51 8.42 9.04 -8.28
CA PRO A 51 7.55 9.97 -7.56
C PRO A 51 7.35 9.48 -6.12
N ILE A 52 7.62 10.32 -5.12
CA ILE A 52 7.36 10.03 -3.71
C ILE A 52 6.32 11.02 -3.17
N GLY A 53 5.17 10.49 -2.76
CA GLY A 53 4.14 11.23 -2.03
C GLY A 53 4.41 11.23 -0.53
N ILE A 54 4.91 12.34 -0.03
CA ILE A 54 5.15 12.59 1.39
C ILE A 54 3.82 13.00 2.03
N GLY A 55 3.14 12.03 2.65
CA GLY A 55 1.91 12.28 3.41
C GLY A 55 2.17 12.91 4.78
N ASP A 56 1.09 13.46 5.36
CA ASP A 56 1.11 14.06 6.70
C ASP A 56 1.62 13.08 7.79
N THR A 57 2.29 13.63 8.81
CA THR A 57 2.84 12.84 9.92
C THR A 57 1.75 12.04 10.65
N ALA A 58 0.56 12.61 10.87
CA ALA A 58 -0.55 11.92 11.50
C ALA A 58 -1.02 10.73 10.65
N ARG A 59 -1.14 10.90 9.32
CA ARG A 59 -1.45 9.81 8.40
C ARG A 59 -0.42 8.69 8.52
N ARG A 60 0.87 9.02 8.53
CA ARG A 60 1.96 8.03 8.63
C ARG A 60 1.93 7.27 9.96
N ILE A 61 1.65 7.96 11.08
CA ILE A 61 1.51 7.32 12.40
C ILE A 61 0.31 6.37 12.41
N ILE A 62 -0.85 6.82 11.92
CA ILE A 62 -2.06 5.98 11.82
C ILE A 62 -1.76 4.74 10.98
N ALA A 63 -1.19 4.93 9.79
CA ALA A 63 -0.82 3.85 8.90
C ALA A 63 0.12 2.83 9.55
N LYS A 64 1.16 3.30 10.25
CA LYS A 64 2.10 2.41 10.95
C LYS A 64 1.45 1.67 12.12
N ALA A 65 0.60 2.33 12.91
CA ALA A 65 -0.14 1.67 13.98
C ALA A 65 -1.07 0.58 13.45
N VAL A 66 -1.78 0.84 12.34
CA VAL A 66 -2.63 -0.15 11.68
C VAL A 66 -1.81 -1.35 11.19
N LEU A 67 -0.70 -1.10 10.50
CA LEU A 67 0.17 -2.16 10.00
C LEU A 67 0.76 -3.01 11.13
N PHE A 68 1.08 -2.40 12.27
CA PHE A 68 1.53 -3.13 13.44
C PHE A 68 0.45 -4.07 13.98
N ILE A 69 -0.80 -3.59 14.07
CA ILE A 69 -1.94 -4.38 14.58
C ILE A 69 -2.31 -5.51 13.60
N ALA A 70 -2.36 -5.21 12.29
CA ALA A 70 -2.80 -6.15 11.26
C ALA A 70 -1.64 -7.00 10.69
N ALA A 71 -0.43 -6.93 11.25
CA ALA A 71 0.77 -7.54 10.70
C ALA A 71 0.58 -9.04 10.43
N SER A 72 0.07 -9.77 11.42
CA SER A 72 -0.19 -11.22 11.29
C SER A 72 -1.24 -11.52 10.23
N ASP A 73 -2.31 -10.72 10.14
CA ASP A 73 -3.36 -10.93 9.13
C ASP A 73 -2.83 -10.69 7.71
N ILE A 74 -1.98 -9.69 7.53
CA ILE A 74 -1.35 -9.37 6.25
C ILE A 74 -0.38 -10.48 5.87
N GLN A 75 0.47 -10.94 6.79
CA GLN A 75 1.40 -12.04 6.57
C GLN A 75 0.65 -13.34 6.22
N ASN A 76 -0.43 -13.66 6.93
CA ASN A 76 -1.24 -14.85 6.66
C ASN A 76 -1.93 -14.75 5.30
N ALA A 77 -2.50 -13.59 4.96
CA ALA A 77 -3.14 -13.39 3.68
C ALA A 77 -2.14 -13.45 2.51
N ALA A 78 -0.95 -12.89 2.68
CA ALA A 78 0.13 -12.91 1.70
C ALA A 78 0.78 -14.29 1.54
N GLY A 79 0.94 -15.02 2.64
CA GLY A 79 1.64 -16.30 2.68
C GLY A 79 3.07 -16.20 2.15
N CYS A 80 3.56 -17.31 1.62
CA CYS A 80 4.86 -17.39 0.92
C CYS A 80 4.81 -16.85 -0.52
N LEU A 81 3.61 -16.65 -1.08
CA LEU A 81 3.44 -16.20 -2.46
C LEU A 81 3.85 -14.73 -2.67
N GLN A 82 3.75 -13.91 -1.62
CA GLN A 82 4.05 -12.49 -1.72
C GLN A 82 4.84 -11.99 -0.51
N LEU A 83 6.13 -11.76 -0.72
CA LEU A 83 7.08 -11.39 0.34
C LEU A 83 6.94 -9.94 0.81
N CYS A 84 6.23 -9.09 0.05
CA CYS A 84 5.88 -7.73 0.48
C CYS A 84 4.93 -7.69 1.69
N GLY A 85 4.38 -8.82 2.13
CA GLY A 85 3.54 -8.93 3.33
C GLY A 85 4.28 -8.74 4.66
N GLY A 86 5.62 -8.64 4.63
CA GLY A 86 6.44 -8.45 5.82
C GLY A 86 6.88 -9.75 6.47
N GLN A 87 7.06 -10.82 5.67
CA GLN A 87 7.54 -12.11 6.16
C GLN A 87 8.95 -11.99 6.75
N MET A 88 9.19 -12.67 7.87
CA MET A 88 10.53 -12.77 8.45
C MET A 88 11.45 -13.52 7.47
N SER A 89 12.64 -12.97 7.23
CA SER A 89 13.62 -13.53 6.27
C SER A 89 13.04 -13.80 4.87
N GLY A 90 12.02 -13.03 4.44
CA GLY A 90 11.32 -13.30 3.19
C GLY A 90 12.24 -13.35 1.95
N ILE A 91 13.21 -12.43 1.86
CA ILE A 91 14.16 -12.38 0.73
C ILE A 91 15.05 -13.62 0.69
N GLU A 92 15.61 -14.02 1.83
CA GLU A 92 16.44 -15.22 1.96
C GLU A 92 15.64 -16.47 1.56
N ALA A 93 14.43 -16.61 2.10
CA ALA A 93 13.52 -17.70 1.74
C ALA A 93 13.21 -17.71 0.24
N ALA A 94 13.00 -16.56 -0.40
CA ALA A 94 12.79 -16.46 -1.85
C ALA A 94 13.98 -16.98 -2.65
N VAL A 95 15.19 -16.57 -2.29
CA VAL A 95 16.41 -16.96 -2.98
C VAL A 95 16.62 -18.46 -2.87
N HIS A 96 16.49 -19.02 -1.67
CA HIS A 96 16.63 -20.45 -1.44
C HIS A 96 15.54 -21.26 -2.15
N ALA A 97 14.27 -20.82 -2.09
CA ALA A 97 13.17 -21.50 -2.78
C ALA A 97 13.35 -21.48 -4.30
N THR A 98 13.73 -20.33 -4.87
CA THR A 98 13.97 -20.18 -6.31
C THR A 98 15.13 -21.05 -6.76
N ARG A 99 16.23 -21.07 -6.00
CA ARG A 99 17.38 -21.92 -6.28
C ARG A 99 17.03 -23.40 -6.23
N SER A 100 16.36 -23.83 -5.17
CA SER A 100 15.93 -25.22 -5.01
C SER A 100 14.97 -25.65 -6.12
N ALA A 101 14.08 -24.76 -6.58
CA ALA A 101 13.19 -25.04 -7.70
C ALA A 101 13.95 -25.16 -9.03
N PHE A 102 14.97 -24.32 -9.25
CA PHE A 102 15.79 -24.36 -10.46
C PHE A 102 16.74 -25.57 -10.52
N GLU A 103 17.18 -26.09 -9.37
CA GLU A 103 18.01 -27.30 -9.28
C GLU A 103 17.23 -28.61 -9.51
N SER A 104 15.91 -28.53 -9.74
CA SER A 104 15.08 -29.69 -10.10
C SER A 104 15.30 -30.09 -11.57
N ASP A 105 15.47 -31.39 -11.81
CA ASP A 105 15.67 -31.95 -13.16
C ASP A 105 14.52 -31.63 -14.15
N ASP A 106 13.31 -31.35 -13.63
CA ASP A 106 12.13 -31.02 -14.42
C ASP A 106 12.04 -29.52 -14.81
N VAL A 107 13.01 -28.69 -14.39
CA VAL A 107 13.02 -27.24 -14.62
C VAL A 107 14.19 -26.83 -15.51
N GLU A 108 13.88 -26.38 -16.72
CA GLU A 108 14.92 -25.97 -17.70
C GLU A 108 15.37 -24.50 -17.54
N ALA A 109 14.50 -23.61 -17.03
CA ALA A 109 14.76 -22.18 -16.99
C ALA A 109 13.94 -21.46 -15.91
N VAL A 110 14.41 -20.26 -15.52
CA VAL A 110 13.69 -19.32 -14.65
C VAL A 110 13.32 -18.07 -15.44
N LEU A 111 12.05 -17.67 -15.38
CA LEU A 111 11.56 -16.44 -15.98
C LEU A 111 11.48 -15.32 -14.95
N LEU A 112 12.25 -14.26 -15.14
CA LEU A 112 12.14 -13.02 -14.37
C LEU A 112 11.15 -12.06 -15.06
N VAL A 113 10.09 -11.68 -14.35
CA VAL A 113 9.09 -10.71 -14.83
C VAL A 113 9.13 -9.46 -13.96
N ASP A 114 9.33 -8.30 -14.58
CA ASP A 114 9.27 -7.00 -13.89
C ASP A 114 8.03 -6.21 -14.32
N ALA A 115 7.38 -5.58 -13.34
CA ALA A 115 6.18 -4.79 -13.57
C ALA A 115 6.55 -3.35 -13.93
N THR A 116 6.11 -2.91 -15.11
CA THR A 116 6.29 -1.51 -15.53
C THR A 116 5.51 -0.59 -14.59
N ASN A 117 6.22 0.32 -13.92
CA ASN A 117 5.66 1.30 -12.98
C ASN A 117 4.72 0.67 -11.93
N ALA A 118 5.14 -0.48 -11.40
CA ALA A 118 4.41 -1.35 -10.47
C ALA A 118 3.45 -0.62 -9.51
N PHE A 119 3.97 0.31 -8.70
CA PHE A 119 3.15 0.99 -7.71
C PHE A 119 2.06 1.87 -8.30
N ASN A 120 2.26 2.50 -9.46
CA ASN A 120 1.29 3.46 -10.00
C ASN A 120 0.26 2.82 -10.94
N HIS A 121 0.47 1.59 -11.40
CA HIS A 121 -0.37 0.95 -12.44
C HIS A 121 -1.37 -0.09 -11.90
N ILE A 122 -1.45 -0.29 -10.58
CA ILE A 122 -2.49 -1.19 -10.02
C ILE A 122 -3.87 -0.53 -10.12
N ASN A 123 -4.84 -1.23 -10.69
CA ASN A 123 -6.24 -0.81 -10.64
C ASN A 123 -6.77 -0.85 -9.20
N ARG A 124 -7.05 0.33 -8.62
CA ARG A 124 -7.45 0.46 -7.22
C ARG A 124 -8.79 -0.21 -6.92
N GLN A 125 -9.75 -0.16 -7.84
CA GLN A 125 -11.07 -0.74 -7.60
C GLN A 125 -10.98 -2.26 -7.45
N VAL A 126 -10.30 -2.92 -8.39
CA VAL A 126 -10.08 -4.37 -8.34
C VAL A 126 -9.24 -4.75 -7.11
N ALA A 127 -8.16 -4.01 -6.85
CA ALA A 127 -7.32 -4.23 -5.67
C ALA A 127 -8.12 -4.15 -4.36
N LEU A 128 -8.87 -3.07 -4.14
CA LEU A 128 -9.64 -2.87 -2.92
C LEU A 128 -10.75 -3.92 -2.75
N GLN A 129 -11.42 -4.31 -3.84
CA GLN A 129 -12.44 -5.37 -3.80
C GLN A 129 -11.84 -6.74 -3.45
N ASN A 130 -10.67 -7.07 -3.99
CA ASN A 130 -9.99 -8.32 -3.69
C ASN A 130 -9.45 -8.32 -2.26
N ILE A 131 -8.79 -7.25 -1.83
CA ILE A 131 -8.25 -7.12 -0.47
C ILE A 131 -9.35 -7.20 0.58
N ARG A 132 -10.54 -6.65 0.31
CA ARG A 132 -11.69 -6.76 1.22
C ARG A 132 -12.08 -8.22 1.53
N ARG A 133 -11.81 -9.15 0.61
CA ARG A 133 -12.04 -10.59 0.80
C ARG A 133 -10.81 -11.31 1.35
N LEU A 134 -9.62 -10.96 0.86
CA LEU A 134 -8.36 -11.63 1.21
C LEU A 134 -7.84 -11.27 2.60
N CYS A 135 -7.93 -10.00 2.99
CA CYS A 135 -7.46 -9.49 4.28
C CYS A 135 -8.44 -8.44 4.81
N PRO A 136 -9.63 -8.85 5.29
CA PRO A 136 -10.63 -7.93 5.84
C PRO A 136 -10.10 -6.95 6.90
N PRO A 137 -9.17 -7.32 7.81
CA PRO A 137 -8.69 -6.42 8.87
C PRO A 137 -8.05 -5.11 8.38
N ILE A 138 -7.40 -5.10 7.21
CA ILE A 138 -6.78 -3.89 6.64
C ILE A 138 -7.67 -3.18 5.60
N ALA A 139 -8.75 -3.82 5.16
CA ALA A 139 -9.53 -3.36 4.02
C ALA A 139 -10.11 -1.94 4.21
N THR A 140 -10.66 -1.64 5.39
CA THR A 140 -11.32 -0.34 5.63
C THR A 140 -10.35 0.83 5.53
N ILE A 141 -9.14 0.72 6.08
CA ILE A 141 -8.15 1.80 6.01
C ILE A 141 -7.68 2.02 4.56
N LEU A 142 -7.54 0.95 3.77
CA LEU A 142 -7.15 1.04 2.36
C LEU A 142 -8.27 1.65 1.52
N ILE A 143 -9.53 1.25 1.76
CA ILE A 143 -10.71 1.86 1.14
C ILE A 143 -10.81 3.34 1.49
N ASN A 144 -10.49 3.72 2.74
CA ASN A 144 -10.45 5.11 3.15
C ASN A 144 -9.32 5.90 2.50
N SER A 145 -8.17 5.27 2.23
CA SER A 145 -6.98 5.95 1.72
C SER A 145 -6.90 6.01 0.19
N TYR A 146 -7.47 5.02 -0.51
CA TYR A 146 -7.19 4.81 -1.94
C TYR A 146 -8.43 4.78 -2.84
N ARG A 147 -9.67 4.70 -2.32
CA ARG A 147 -10.85 4.58 -3.21
C ARG A 147 -11.17 5.84 -4.03
N SER A 148 -10.56 6.96 -3.69
CA SER A 148 -10.76 8.24 -4.36
C SER A 148 -9.39 8.86 -4.64
N ASN A 149 -9.38 9.78 -5.60
CA ASN A 149 -8.18 10.52 -5.94
C ASN A 149 -7.72 11.34 -4.73
N ILE A 150 -6.41 11.47 -4.57
CA ILE A 150 -5.80 12.35 -3.58
C ILE A 150 -4.92 13.37 -4.29
N ASP A 151 -4.81 14.55 -3.72
CA ASP A 151 -4.03 15.64 -4.30
C ASP A 151 -2.55 15.48 -3.96
N LEU A 152 -1.72 15.47 -5.00
CA LEU A 152 -0.26 15.48 -4.91
C LEU A 152 0.26 16.86 -5.30
N PHE A 153 0.82 17.59 -4.34
CA PHE A 153 1.31 18.96 -4.55
C PHE A 153 2.79 18.97 -4.93
N ILE A 154 3.13 19.58 -6.06
CA ILE A 154 4.53 19.76 -6.52
C ILE A 154 4.67 21.11 -7.23
N ASP A 155 5.62 21.94 -6.80
CA ASP A 155 5.98 23.21 -7.44
C ASP A 155 4.81 24.13 -7.83
N GLY A 156 3.77 24.20 -6.97
CA GLY A 156 2.57 25.02 -7.19
C GLY A 156 1.48 24.33 -8.00
N GLU A 157 1.77 23.17 -8.58
CA GLU A 157 0.83 22.34 -9.33
C GLU A 157 0.21 21.25 -8.44
N VAL A 158 -0.96 20.78 -8.87
CA VAL A 158 -1.68 19.66 -8.23
C VAL A 158 -1.87 18.53 -9.22
N ILE A 159 -1.30 17.38 -8.89
CA ILE A 159 -1.44 16.14 -9.68
C ILE A 159 -2.37 15.19 -8.92
N PRO A 160 -3.48 14.72 -9.51
CA PRO A 160 -4.34 13.74 -8.85
C PRO A 160 -3.70 12.35 -8.89
N SER A 161 -3.58 11.69 -7.73
CA SER A 161 -3.20 10.28 -7.65
C SER A 161 -4.42 9.39 -7.86
N GLN A 162 -4.58 8.84 -9.07
CA GLN A 162 -5.80 8.12 -9.48
C GLN A 162 -5.67 6.60 -9.42
N GLU A 163 -4.48 6.09 -9.74
CA GLU A 163 -4.21 4.65 -9.80
C GLU A 163 -3.13 4.25 -8.79
N GLY A 164 -3.00 2.93 -8.60
CA GLY A 164 -1.90 2.38 -7.84
C GLY A 164 -1.91 2.73 -6.36
N THR A 165 -0.73 2.68 -5.75
CA THR A 165 -0.45 3.12 -4.39
C THR A 165 0.50 4.30 -4.41
N THR A 166 0.49 5.10 -3.35
CA THR A 166 1.34 6.28 -3.25
C THR A 166 2.68 5.89 -2.65
N GLN A 167 3.76 5.90 -3.45
CA GLN A 167 5.10 5.62 -2.91
C GLN A 167 5.45 6.62 -1.81
N GLY A 168 5.86 6.11 -0.65
CA GLY A 168 6.09 6.92 0.56
C GLY A 168 4.98 6.79 1.61
N ASP A 169 3.79 6.31 1.24
CA ASP A 169 2.76 5.91 2.19
C ASP A 169 3.12 4.56 2.83
N PRO A 170 3.17 4.44 4.17
CA PRO A 170 3.40 3.14 4.81
C PRO A 170 2.43 2.04 4.36
N LEU A 171 1.17 2.36 4.02
CA LEU A 171 0.17 1.38 3.58
C LEU A 171 0.44 0.83 2.18
N ALA A 172 1.24 1.52 1.37
CA ALA A 172 1.41 1.23 -0.06
C ALA A 172 1.92 -0.18 -0.33
N MET A 173 2.91 -0.64 0.45
CA MET A 173 3.51 -1.97 0.26
C MET A 173 2.52 -3.10 0.58
N ALA A 174 1.79 -2.99 1.69
CA ALA A 174 0.79 -3.98 2.06
C ALA A 174 -0.33 -4.06 1.04
N MET A 175 -0.82 -2.90 0.56
CA MET A 175 -1.84 -2.87 -0.49
C MET A 175 -1.31 -3.47 -1.80
N TYR A 176 -0.12 -3.08 -2.25
CA TYR A 176 0.48 -3.62 -3.47
C TYR A 176 0.64 -5.14 -3.38
N GLY A 177 1.25 -5.63 -2.28
CA GLY A 177 1.44 -7.05 -2.05
C GLY A 177 0.12 -7.82 -2.12
N LEU A 178 -0.86 -7.44 -1.30
CA LEU A 178 -2.15 -8.13 -1.26
C LEU A 178 -2.91 -8.05 -2.59
N ALA A 179 -2.80 -6.93 -3.31
CA ALA A 179 -3.46 -6.75 -4.61
C ALA A 179 -2.93 -7.69 -5.71
N THR A 180 -1.66 -8.11 -5.61
CA THR A 180 -1.03 -9.01 -6.60
C THR A 180 -1.31 -10.49 -6.37
N ILE A 181 -1.76 -10.89 -5.17
CA ILE A 181 -2.00 -12.31 -4.83
C ILE A 181 -2.96 -13.02 -5.78
N PRO A 182 -4.12 -12.44 -6.18
CA PRO A 182 -5.00 -13.09 -7.14
C PRO A 182 -4.32 -13.39 -8.48
N LEU A 183 -3.45 -12.49 -8.95
CA LEU A 183 -2.69 -12.70 -10.18
C LEU A 183 -1.70 -13.85 -10.00
N ILE A 184 -0.94 -13.87 -8.90
CA ILE A 184 0.03 -14.93 -8.59
C ILE A 184 -0.66 -16.29 -8.53
N ARG A 185 -1.80 -16.40 -7.82
CA ARG A 185 -2.59 -17.65 -7.75
C ARG A 185 -3.10 -18.11 -9.12
N LYS A 186 -3.45 -17.18 -10.01
CA LYS A 186 -3.88 -17.53 -11.37
C LYS A 186 -2.76 -18.13 -12.20
N LEU A 187 -1.53 -17.65 -12.02
CA LEU A 187 -0.34 -18.20 -12.67
C LEU A 187 -0.01 -19.62 -12.17
N ASP A 188 -0.28 -19.89 -10.89
CA ASP A 188 -0.04 -21.20 -10.28
C ASP A 188 -1.03 -22.28 -10.77
N VAL A 189 -2.30 -21.95 -10.93
CA VAL A 189 -3.33 -22.89 -11.43
C VAL A 189 -3.06 -23.31 -12.89
N THR A 190 -2.41 -22.47 -13.70
CA THR A 190 -2.04 -22.83 -15.07
C THR A 190 -0.89 -23.86 -15.15
N SER A 191 -0.12 -24.06 -14.07
CA SER A 191 0.94 -25.07 -14.00
C SER A 191 0.46 -26.47 -13.60
N SER A 192 -0.62 -26.59 -12.84
CA SER A 192 -1.14 -27.90 -12.36
C SER A 192 -2.11 -28.59 -13.34
N GLY A 193 -2.32 -28.01 -14.52
CA GLY A 193 -3.18 -28.56 -15.58
C GLY A 193 -2.43 -29.32 -16.68
N ARG A 194 -1.17 -29.73 -16.42
CA ARG A 194 -0.40 -30.65 -17.27
C ARG A 194 -0.21 -31.98 -16.56
#